data_AF-A0A841I1I0-F1
#
_entry.id   AF-A0A841I1I0-F1
#
_cell.length_a   1.000
_cell.length_b   1.000
_cell.length_c   1.000
_cell.angle_alpha   90.00
_cell.angle_beta   90.00
_cell.angle_gamma   90.00
#
_symmetry.space_group_name_H-M   'P 1'
#
loop_
_entity.id
_entity.type
_entity.pdbx_description
1 polymer ?
#
loop_
_entity_poly.entity_id
_entity_poly.type
_entity_poly.pdbx_seq_one_letter_code
_entity_poly.pdbx_strand_id
1 'polypeptide(L)' 'MTASAPLSLRCTHCLRSLERQMGRAGDPVLWCPHCQRGWLPGTAAFDRLLEAQKELERRGVQPKLFD' A
#
# COMPACT_ATOMS: atom_id res chain seq x y z
N MET A 1 17.36 -4.00 13.11
CA MET A 1 16.73 -2.85 12.44
C MET A 1 16.27 -3.30 11.06
N THR A 2 15.03 -3.79 10.94
CA THR A 2 14.47 -4.21 9.65
C THR A 2 14.01 -2.95 8.93
N ALA A 3 14.79 -2.50 7.95
CA ALA A 3 14.41 -1.37 7.10
C ALA A 3 13.23 -1.81 6.21
N SER A 4 12.00 -1.50 6.64
CA SER A 4 10.82 -1.59 5.79
C SER A 4 10.91 -0.48 4.74
N ALA A 5 11.45 -0.81 3.58
CA ALA A 5 11.44 0.13 2.46
C ALA A 5 9.99 0.44 2.06
N PRO A 6 9.63 1.73 1.84
CA PRO A 6 8.32 2.09 1.33
C PRO A 6 8.16 1.53 -0.08
N LEU A 7 7.01 0.90 -0.32
CA LEU A 7 6.66 0.36 -1.63
C LEU A 7 5.91 1.43 -2.45
N SER A 8 5.95 1.29 -3.77
CA SER A 8 5.22 2.18 -4.70
C SER A 8 3.70 2.08 -4.54
N LEU A 9 3.20 1.04 -3.86
CA LEU A 9 1.79 0.85 -3.59
C LEU A 9 1.32 1.84 -2.51
N ARG A 10 0.15 2.42 -2.72
CA ARG A 10 -0.44 3.44 -1.86
C ARG A 10 -1.67 2.90 -1.14
N CYS A 11 -1.89 3.36 0.08
CA CYS A 11 -3.12 3.10 0.81
C CYS A 11 -4.32 3.61 0.02
N THR A 12 -5.33 2.78 -0.21
CA THR A 12 -6.56 3.16 -0.92
C THR A 12 -7.41 4.19 -0.17
N HIS A 13 -7.17 4.38 1.14
CA HIS A 13 -7.90 5.35 1.96
C HIS A 13 -7.20 6.71 2.06
N CYS A 14 -5.87 6.74 2.20
CA CYS A 14 -5.13 7.98 2.46
C CYS A 14 -4.03 8.28 1.42
N LEU A 15 -3.87 7.45 0.40
CA LEU A 15 -2.92 7.59 -0.72
C LEU A 15 -1.43 7.71 -0.34
N ARG A 16 -1.09 7.49 0.94
CA ARG A 16 0.29 7.40 1.44
C ARG A 16 0.89 6.05 1.06
N SER A 17 2.21 6.02 0.89
CA SER A 17 2.95 4.78 0.59
C SER A 17 2.73 3.72 1.67
N LEU A 18 2.61 2.48 1.23
CA LEU A 18 2.55 1.30 2.08
C LEU A 18 3.95 0.80 2.38
N GLU A 19 4.09 0.17 3.53
CA GLU A 19 5.33 -0.44 3.98
C GLU A 19 5.19 -1.95 3.98
N ARG A 20 6.24 -2.67 3.59
CA ARG A 20 6.27 -4.13 3.81
C ARG A 20 6.63 -4.38 5.26
N GLN A 21 5.73 -5.00 6.01
CA GLN A 21 5.99 -5.50 7.36
C GLN A 21 5.85 -7.01 7.42
N MET A 22 6.31 -7.61 8.52
CA MET A 22 6.11 -9.03 8.79
C MET A 22 4.98 -9.20 9.81
N GLY A 23 3.95 -9.95 9.42
CA GLY A 23 2.87 -10.34 10.33
C GLY A 23 3.38 -11.29 11.42
N ARG A 24 2.56 -11.52 12.45
CA ARG A 24 2.93 -12.42 13.58
C ARG A 24 3.20 -13.86 13.14
N ALA A 25 2.57 -14.30 12.05
CA ALA A 25 2.76 -15.63 11.49
C ALA A 25 3.99 -15.73 10.58
N GLY A 26 4.75 -14.65 10.37
CA GLY A 26 5.88 -14.62 9.44
C GLY A 26 5.48 -14.35 7.99
N ASP A 27 4.22 -14.01 7.73
CA ASP A 27 3.75 -13.63 6.40
C ASP A 27 4.05 -12.16 6.10
N PRO A 28 4.52 -11.81 4.89
CA PRO A 28 4.69 -10.42 4.49
C PRO A 28 3.32 -9.75 4.36
N VAL A 29 3.15 -8.61 5.03
CA VAL A 29 1.93 -7.79 4.97
C VAL A 29 2.28 -6.40 4.44
N LEU A 30 1.45 -5.86 3.56
CA LEU A 30 1.51 -4.45 3.22
C LEU A 30 0.77 -3.67 4.29
N TRP A 31 1.44 -2.74 4.96
CA TRP A 31 0.89 -2.00 6.09
C TRP A 31 0.87 -0.49 5.79
N CYS A 32 -0.23 0.16 6.15
CA CYS A 32 -0.32 1.61 6.19
C CYS A 32 -0.15 2.09 7.64
N PRO A 33 0.96 2.76 8.01
CA PRO A 33 1.16 3.23 9.38
C PRO A 33 0.16 4.32 9.79
N HIS A 34 -0.38 5.06 8.81
CA HIS A 34 -1.34 6.14 9.06
C HIS A 34 -2.76 5.64 9.32
N CYS A 35 -3.24 4.69 8.51
CA CYS A 35 -4.60 4.14 8.63
C CYS A 35 -4.66 2.89 9.50
N GLN A 36 -3.51 2.35 9.93
CA GLN A 36 -3.38 1.08 10.64
C GLN A 36 -4.11 -0.07 9.94
N ARG A 37 -3.95 -0.15 8.62
CA ARG A 37 -4.57 -1.18 7.77
C ARG A 37 -3.49 -2.03 7.11
N GLY A 38 -3.76 -3.34 7.10
CA GLY A 38 -2.90 -4.35 6.50
C GLY A 38 -3.56 -5.04 5.32
N TRP A 39 -2.78 -5.38 4.31
CA TRP A 39 -3.19 -6.22 3.18
C TRP A 39 -2.24 -7.41 3.07
N LEU A 40 -2.80 -8.60 3.25
CA LEU A 40 -2.07 -9.87 3.17
C LEU A 40 -2.13 -10.42 1.74
N PRO A 41 -0.99 -10.76 1.13
CA PRO A 41 -0.95 -11.42 -0.17
C PRO A 41 -1.83 -12.67 -0.20
N GLY A 42 -2.48 -12.92 -1.35
CA GLY A 42 -3.38 -14.06 -1.52
C GLY A 42 -4.76 -13.90 -0.89
N THR A 43 -5.08 -12.72 -0.36
CA THR A 43 -6.44 -12.41 0.13
C THR A 43 -7.19 -11.51 -0.84
N ALA A 44 -8.52 -11.64 -0.88
CA ALA A 44 -9.38 -10.77 -1.69
C ALA A 44 -9.20 -9.27 -1.37
N ALA A 45 -8.79 -8.93 -0.13
CA ALA A 45 -8.48 -7.55 0.24
C ALA A 45 -7.24 -7.04 -0.51
N PHE A 46 -6.22 -7.90 -0.67
CA PHE A 46 -5.01 -7.58 -1.42
C PHE A 46 -5.28 -7.49 -2.93
N ASP A 47 -6.12 -8.36 -3.48
CA ASP A 47 -6.53 -8.27 -4.88
C ASP A 47 -7.23 -6.92 -5.18
N ARG A 48 -8.16 -6.52 -4.31
CA ARG A 48 -8.83 -5.21 -4.41
C ARG A 48 -7.86 -4.03 -4.26
N LEU A 49 -6.83 -4.16 -3.41
CA LEU A 49 -5.78 -3.16 -3.30
C LEU A 49 -5.05 -3.02 -4.65
N LEU A 50 -4.66 -4.12 -5.28
CA LEU A 50 -3.98 -4.10 -6.58
C LEU A 50 -4.84 -3.51 -7.69
N GLU A 51 -6.13 -3.84 -7.74
CA GLU A 51 -7.08 -3.23 -8.67
C GLU A 51 -7.18 -1.72 -8.49
N ALA A 52 -7.28 -1.26 -7.24
CA ALA A 52 -7.31 0.17 -6.93
C ALA A 52 -5.99 0.87 -7.30
N GLN A 53 -4.83 0.20 -7.17
CA GLN A 53 -3.55 0.78 -7.63
C GLN A 53 -3.53 0.97 -9.13
N LYS A 54 -3.98 -0.03 -9.91
CA LYS A 54 -4.07 0.08 -11.37
C LYS A 54 -4.96 1.24 -11.80
N GLU A 55 -6.04 1.49 -11.05
CA GLU A 55 -6.90 2.66 -11.30
C GLU A 55 -6.20 3.97 -10.94
N LEU A 56 -5.47 4.04 -9.82
CA LEU A 56 -4.68 5.22 -9.43
C LEU A 56 -3.58 5.56 -10.44
N GLU A 57 -2.89 4.53 -10.95
CA GLU A 57 -1.90 4.67 -12.03
C GLU A 57 -2.55 5.17 -13.32
N ARG A 58 -3.69 4.58 -13.72
CA ARG A 58 -4.45 5.00 -14.91
C ARG A 58 -4.97 6.43 -14.81
N ARG A 59 -5.40 6.85 -13.62
CA ARG A 59 -5.86 8.21 -13.35
C ARG A 59 -4.72 9.23 -13.32
N GLY A 60 -3.47 8.79 -13.40
CA GLY A 60 -2.32 9.67 -13.49
C GLY A 60 -2.33 10.69 -12.37
N VAL A 61 -2.56 10.27 -11.12
CA VAL A 61 -2.37 11.13 -9.95
C VAL A 61 -0.87 11.41 -9.83
N GLN A 62 -0.36 12.25 -10.73
CA GLN A 62 0.80 13.08 -10.47
C GLN A 62 0.38 13.93 -9.26
N PRO A 63 1.18 13.96 -8.18
CA PRO A 63 0.97 15.00 -7.18
C PRO A 63 0.94 16.31 -7.95
N LYS A 64 -0.13 17.11 -7.78
CA LYS A 64 -0.13 18.47 -8.28
C LYS A 64 1.14 19.11 -7.74
N LEU A 65 2.13 19.28 -8.62
CA LEU A 65 3.20 20.23 -8.41
C LEU A 65 2.45 21.55 -8.42
N PHE A 66 2.07 22.02 -7.23
CA PHE A 66 1.60 23.39 -7.11
C PHE A 66 2.81 24.25 -7.45
N ASP A 67 2.63 25.02 -8.53
CA ASP A 67 3.52 26.08 -9.02
C ASP A 67 3.87 27.08 -7.91
#